data_AF-A0A292QRA4-F1
#
_entry.id   AF-A0A292QRA4-F1
#
_cell.length_a   1.000
_cell.length_b   1.000
_cell.length_c   1.000
_cell.angle_alpha   90.00
_cell.angle_beta   90.00
_cell.angle_gamma   90.00
#
_symmetry.space_group_name_H-M   'P 1'
#
loop_
_entity.id
_entity.type
_entity.pdbx_description
1 polymer ?
#
loop_
_entity_poly.entity_id
_entity_poly.type
_entity_poly.pdbx_seq_one_letter_code
_entity_poly.pdbx_strand_id
1 'polypeptide(L)'
;MSIIINGIRAISGRRISPQKRIFQREVSNLLNQDINDIVELTKNSSKKQLSLLSELATNFNRFNFYREPVKKDNPKLVNVIVGKIKKPTKMHSYICNKFSDSLESLNTIIDWAGNNKKRLNFVAQLNEDLFKYERPDGNTLIPDLLKSEHADEYMKKYDEIRSYLKLNKDNPNVVSELDKKFAGKQFDGQYFDKELNTDKNRAKYSLLDRAIVNGESSLNLLTQENHKLARMMSKVFFPTDEMMKNGAAEDVANILISTNKKNAPLREELLGRFTPTIRGIDSDFSYEQDKKLKLLARLYDTIDADKNAKNFVRKSLPKLDGNFQLDEFVDILDNVSTKKLNIFRDNAWNIISKTTGKERINALNNNITDAFFETESTRLSNRQKIQYGYIKRRSLFKNMSIRIKNSLNKLRDAVTSDTQPKISTTTEVVIPKNIEKIDPKPLVQPEKFVKKSIYAKPEILPISRTAKREILKEKVISFVKNKLGEKTFSRQSDDFGKNATQIRLKMLPEIFASIADTRKVDRMIGKTKNQSSNKDVLTLYSKINGQNKKFVNYMLKKRNADNSRMFEVRDIIAILDKAENKIANNKKINSDYRAKDAKAYYNHLFDAKVEQYGKLQRAKKTK
;
A
#
# COMPACT_ATOMS: atom_id res chain seq x y z
N MET A 1 -1.95 -18.34 -58.98
CA MET A 1 -1.09 -17.38 -59.72
C MET A 1 0.32 -17.46 -59.17
N SER A 2 1.27 -17.82 -60.04
CA SER A 2 2.67 -18.13 -59.76
C SER A 2 3.46 -16.89 -59.36
N ILE A 3 4.00 -16.86 -58.14
CA ILE A 3 5.01 -15.86 -57.76
C ILE A 3 6.37 -16.39 -58.25
N ILE A 4 6.96 -15.63 -59.17
CA ILE A 4 8.17 -15.90 -59.93
C ILE A 4 9.34 -16.26 -58.99
N ILE A 5 9.71 -17.54 -59.00
CA ILE A 5 10.95 -18.08 -58.43
C ILE A 5 12.03 -17.95 -59.49
N ASN A 6 12.44 -16.74 -59.88
CA ASN A 6 13.60 -16.56 -60.76
C ASN A 6 14.10 -15.11 -60.66
N GLY A 7 15.23 -14.91 -59.99
CA GLY A 7 15.84 -13.58 -59.87
C GLY A 7 17.00 -13.45 -58.88
N ILE A 8 17.58 -14.54 -58.36
CA ILE A 8 18.83 -14.46 -57.59
C ILE A 8 19.77 -15.55 -58.13
N ARG A 9 20.43 -15.26 -59.26
CA ARG A 9 21.62 -16.00 -59.67
C ARG A 9 22.75 -15.58 -58.73
N ALA A 10 23.31 -16.56 -58.04
CA ALA A 10 24.43 -16.37 -57.12
C ALA A 10 25.64 -15.77 -57.87
N ILE A 11 26.15 -14.62 -57.41
CA ILE A 11 27.41 -14.00 -57.86
C ILE A 11 28.64 -14.87 -57.46
N SER A 12 28.49 -16.15 -57.04
CA SER A 12 29.64 -16.95 -56.59
C SER A 12 29.54 -18.48 -56.70
N GLY A 13 28.76 -19.04 -57.63
CA GLY A 13 28.88 -20.47 -58.01
C GLY A 13 28.57 -21.54 -56.94
N ARG A 14 28.19 -21.19 -55.70
CA ARG A 14 27.75 -22.13 -54.65
C ARG A 14 26.23 -22.06 -54.44
N ARG A 15 25.55 -23.21 -54.39
CA ARG A 15 24.12 -23.30 -54.06
C ARG A 15 23.88 -22.79 -52.63
N ILE A 16 23.25 -21.62 -52.49
CA ILE A 16 22.77 -21.09 -51.21
C ILE A 16 21.59 -21.94 -50.73
N SER A 17 21.59 -22.35 -49.45
CA SER A 17 20.51 -23.15 -48.87
C SER A 17 19.17 -22.40 -48.88
N PRO A 18 18.03 -23.10 -49.04
CA PRO A 18 16.70 -22.48 -49.03
C PRO A 18 16.43 -21.64 -47.77
N GLN A 19 16.83 -22.14 -46.61
CA GLN A 19 16.70 -21.44 -45.32
C GLN A 19 17.43 -20.09 -45.30
N LYS A 20 18.64 -20.02 -45.87
CA LYS A 20 19.42 -18.77 -45.91
C LYS A 20 18.78 -17.74 -46.86
N ARG A 21 18.13 -18.17 -47.94
CA ARG A 21 17.38 -17.26 -48.84
C ARG A 21 16.13 -16.69 -48.19
N ILE A 22 15.38 -17.50 -47.44
CA ILE A 22 14.20 -17.06 -46.69
C ILE A 22 14.62 -15.99 -45.68
N PHE A 23 15.65 -16.28 -44.88
CA PHE A 23 16.25 -15.32 -43.94
C PHE A 23 16.66 -14.00 -44.62
N GLN A 24 17.37 -14.06 -45.76
CA GLN A 24 17.82 -12.85 -46.48
C GLN A 24 16.64 -12.00 -46.95
N ARG A 25 15.55 -12.63 -47.42
CA ARG A 25 14.31 -11.92 -47.82
C ARG A 25 13.62 -11.28 -46.62
N GLU A 26 13.50 -11.99 -45.51
CA GLU A 26 12.90 -11.46 -44.28
C GLU A 26 13.65 -10.21 -43.79
N VAL A 27 14.99 -10.28 -43.72
CA VAL A 27 15.82 -9.15 -43.31
C VAL A 27 15.71 -7.98 -44.29
N SER A 28 15.77 -8.24 -45.60
CA SER A 28 15.60 -7.22 -46.64
C SER A 28 14.26 -6.48 -46.52
N ASN A 29 13.16 -7.23 -46.28
CA ASN A 29 11.84 -6.65 -46.07
C ASN A 29 11.76 -5.81 -44.78
N LEU A 30 12.32 -6.30 -43.67
CA LEU A 30 12.31 -5.56 -42.39
C LEU A 30 13.11 -4.26 -42.44
N LEU A 31 14.18 -4.23 -43.23
CA LEU A 31 15.05 -3.06 -43.38
C LEU A 31 14.67 -2.17 -44.57
N ASN A 32 13.75 -2.61 -45.43
CA ASN A 32 13.44 -1.98 -46.72
C ASN A 32 14.71 -1.70 -47.55
N GLN A 33 15.58 -2.70 -47.68
CA GLN A 33 16.85 -2.64 -48.42
C GLN A 33 16.85 -3.59 -49.62
N ASP A 34 17.72 -3.32 -50.60
CA ASP A 34 17.99 -4.24 -51.70
C ASP A 34 18.47 -5.59 -51.14
N ILE A 35 17.87 -6.68 -51.62
CA ILE A 35 18.22 -8.03 -51.20
C ILE A 35 19.69 -8.37 -51.52
N ASN A 36 20.28 -7.77 -52.56
CA ASN A 36 21.67 -7.99 -52.94
C ASN A 36 22.64 -7.48 -51.86
N ASP A 37 22.35 -6.34 -51.22
CA ASP A 37 23.15 -5.81 -50.11
C ASP A 37 23.16 -6.81 -48.94
N ILE A 38 22.01 -7.43 -48.66
CA ILE A 38 21.88 -8.46 -47.60
C ILE A 38 22.58 -9.76 -48.01
N VAL A 39 22.50 -10.15 -49.28
CA VAL A 39 23.21 -11.33 -49.81
C VAL A 39 24.71 -11.18 -49.67
N GLU A 40 25.25 -10.01 -50.01
CA GLU A 40 26.67 -9.70 -49.87
C GLU A 40 27.11 -9.71 -48.40
N LEU A 41 26.37 -9.01 -47.53
CA LEU A 41 26.63 -8.98 -46.08
C LEU A 41 26.65 -10.39 -45.47
N THR A 42 25.77 -11.28 -45.94
CA THR A 42 25.59 -12.62 -45.35
C THR A 42 26.44 -13.71 -46.02
N LYS A 43 27.15 -13.42 -47.12
CA LYS A 43 27.84 -14.42 -47.96
C LYS A 43 28.73 -15.37 -47.14
N ASN A 44 29.56 -14.80 -46.27
CA ASN A 44 30.53 -15.51 -45.43
C ASN A 44 30.22 -15.45 -43.93
N SER A 45 29.01 -15.06 -43.53
CA SER A 45 28.65 -14.89 -42.12
C SER A 45 28.44 -16.20 -41.39
N SER A 46 28.90 -16.25 -40.14
CA SER A 46 28.62 -17.34 -39.20
C SER A 46 27.16 -17.35 -38.74
N LYS A 47 26.67 -18.48 -38.20
CA LYS A 47 25.32 -18.58 -37.60
C LYS A 47 25.05 -17.49 -36.55
N LYS A 48 26.07 -17.13 -35.75
CA LYS A 48 25.96 -16.06 -34.73
C LYS A 48 25.79 -14.67 -35.35
N GLN A 49 26.47 -14.40 -36.47
CA GLN A 49 26.31 -13.13 -37.19
C GLN A 49 24.94 -13.03 -37.86
N LEU A 50 24.43 -14.14 -38.40
CA LEU A 50 23.06 -14.18 -38.93
C LEU A 50 22.03 -13.96 -37.82
N SER A 51 22.21 -14.56 -36.64
CA SER A 51 21.34 -14.30 -35.48
C SER A 51 21.34 -12.83 -35.07
N LEU A 52 22.52 -12.21 -34.97
CA LEU A 52 22.66 -10.79 -34.62
C LEU A 52 21.99 -9.87 -35.65
N LEU A 53 22.16 -10.17 -36.94
CA LEU A 53 21.52 -9.42 -38.02
C LEU A 53 20.00 -9.48 -37.94
N SER A 54 19.41 -10.66 -37.65
CA SER A 54 17.96 -10.78 -37.47
C SER A 54 17.45 -10.03 -36.24
N GLU A 55 18.18 -10.08 -35.12
CA GLU A 55 17.85 -9.32 -33.92
C GLU A 55 17.83 -7.81 -34.20
N LEU A 56 18.86 -7.29 -34.89
CA LEU A 56 18.93 -5.88 -35.26
C LEU A 56 17.85 -5.47 -36.26
N ALA A 57 17.57 -6.29 -37.27
CA ALA A 57 16.52 -5.99 -38.25
C ALA A 57 15.13 -5.97 -37.60
N THR A 58 14.87 -6.89 -36.68
CA THR A 58 13.62 -6.93 -35.91
C THR A 58 13.51 -5.70 -35.02
N ASN A 59 14.59 -5.33 -34.33
CA ASN A 59 14.59 -4.17 -33.44
C ASN A 59 14.43 -2.86 -34.22
N PHE A 60 15.12 -2.70 -35.35
CA PHE A 60 14.94 -1.57 -36.27
C PHE A 60 13.47 -1.43 -36.67
N ASN A 61 12.87 -2.51 -37.17
CA ASN A 61 11.48 -2.49 -37.61
C ASN A 61 10.54 -2.14 -36.46
N ARG A 62 10.75 -2.71 -35.26
CA ARG A 62 9.94 -2.43 -34.06
C ARG A 62 9.88 -0.93 -33.74
N PHE A 63 11.00 -0.22 -33.84
CA PHE A 63 11.06 1.21 -33.49
C PHE A 63 10.74 2.14 -34.66
N ASN A 64 10.91 1.70 -35.92
CA ASN A 64 10.76 2.55 -37.10
C ASN A 64 9.48 2.31 -37.91
N PHE A 65 8.71 1.23 -37.66
CA PHE A 65 7.55 0.88 -38.49
C PHE A 65 6.50 2.01 -38.53
N TYR A 66 6.14 2.57 -37.38
CA TYR A 66 5.14 3.65 -37.25
C TYR A 66 5.73 5.07 -37.21
N ARG A 67 7.05 5.24 -37.35
CA ARG A 67 7.68 6.58 -37.35
C ARG A 67 7.51 7.27 -38.70
N GLU A 68 7.42 8.60 -38.67
CA GLU A 68 7.46 9.42 -39.89
C GLU A 68 8.77 9.19 -40.66
N PRO A 69 8.76 9.18 -42.00
CA PRO A 69 9.95 8.88 -42.81
C PRO A 69 11.20 9.69 -42.44
N VAL A 70 11.05 10.96 -42.12
CA VAL A 70 12.16 11.87 -41.75
C VAL A 70 12.77 11.54 -40.39
N LYS A 71 12.02 10.86 -39.51
CA LYS A 71 12.45 10.44 -38.16
C LYS A 71 12.88 8.97 -38.11
N LYS A 72 12.89 8.27 -39.25
CA LYS A 72 13.36 6.88 -39.31
C LYS A 72 14.88 6.85 -39.32
N ASP A 73 15.44 5.92 -38.55
CA ASP A 73 16.86 5.64 -38.62
C ASP A 73 17.26 5.17 -40.03
N ASN A 74 18.50 5.44 -40.43
CA ASN A 74 19.04 4.92 -41.69
C ASN A 74 19.22 3.39 -41.59
N PRO A 75 18.47 2.57 -42.35
CA PRO A 75 18.54 1.11 -42.24
C PRO A 75 19.94 0.58 -42.60
N LYS A 76 20.72 1.28 -43.43
CA LYS A 76 22.09 0.86 -43.81
C LYS A 76 23.04 0.77 -42.62
N LEU A 77 22.75 1.47 -41.51
CA LEU A 77 23.53 1.37 -40.27
C LEU A 77 23.49 -0.04 -39.67
N VAL A 78 22.42 -0.82 -39.92
CA VAL A 78 22.37 -2.24 -39.50
C VAL A 78 23.51 -3.03 -40.14
N ASN A 79 23.77 -2.81 -41.43
CA ASN A 79 24.83 -3.50 -42.16
C ASN A 79 26.21 -3.11 -41.63
N VAL A 80 26.39 -1.81 -41.35
CA VAL A 80 27.62 -1.26 -40.76
C VAL A 80 27.90 -1.89 -39.39
N ILE A 81 26.90 -1.92 -38.50
CA ILE A 81 27.03 -2.49 -37.15
C ILE A 81 27.38 -3.98 -37.21
N VAL A 82 26.67 -4.75 -38.04
CA VAL A 82 26.93 -6.19 -38.21
C VAL A 82 28.32 -6.44 -38.79
N GLY A 83 28.76 -5.61 -39.74
CA GLY A 83 30.09 -5.70 -40.34
C GLY A 83 31.23 -5.47 -39.34
N LYS A 84 31.03 -4.57 -38.36
CA LYS A 84 32.00 -4.30 -37.28
C LYS A 84 32.13 -5.47 -36.30
N ILE A 85 31.05 -6.23 -36.08
CA ILE A 85 31.02 -7.33 -35.10
C ILE A 85 31.38 -8.66 -35.76
N LYS A 86 32.69 -8.89 -36.00
CA LYS A 86 33.20 -10.13 -36.62
C LYS A 86 32.95 -11.39 -35.78
N LYS A 87 32.94 -11.28 -34.44
CA LYS A 87 32.74 -12.40 -33.50
C LYS A 87 31.66 -12.07 -32.46
N PRO A 88 30.37 -12.15 -32.82
CA PRO A 88 29.29 -11.79 -31.91
C PRO A 88 29.30 -12.60 -30.62
N THR A 89 29.12 -11.89 -29.51
CA THR A 89 28.95 -12.47 -28.17
C THR A 89 27.51 -12.30 -27.70
N LYS A 90 27.11 -13.00 -26.64
CA LYS A 90 25.78 -12.83 -26.04
C LYS A 90 25.49 -11.37 -25.64
N MET A 91 26.51 -10.61 -25.24
CA MET A 91 26.32 -9.21 -24.88
C MET A 91 26.07 -8.30 -26.09
N HIS A 92 26.67 -8.59 -27.25
CA HIS A 92 26.33 -7.87 -28.48
C HIS A 92 24.85 -8.05 -28.82
N SER A 93 24.38 -9.30 -28.81
CA SER A 93 22.97 -9.63 -29.04
C SER A 93 22.05 -8.95 -28.03
N TYR A 94 22.40 -9.00 -26.73
CA TYR A 94 21.60 -8.35 -25.69
C TYR A 94 21.49 -6.84 -25.91
N ILE A 95 22.60 -6.15 -26.14
CA ILE A 95 22.61 -4.70 -26.40
C ILE A 95 21.79 -4.41 -27.66
N CYS A 96 22.09 -5.06 -28.79
CA CYS A 96 21.43 -4.81 -30.07
C CYS A 96 19.91 -5.04 -30.04
N ASN A 97 19.44 -6.00 -29.24
CA ASN A 97 18.03 -6.32 -29.08
C ASN A 97 17.31 -5.42 -28.05
N LYS A 98 18.03 -4.89 -27.05
CA LYS A 98 17.44 -4.10 -25.95
C LYS A 98 17.70 -2.61 -26.05
N PHE A 99 18.51 -2.17 -27.01
CA PHE A 99 18.80 -0.77 -27.21
C PHE A 99 17.59 -0.09 -27.86
N SER A 100 17.02 0.87 -27.15
CA SER A 100 15.78 1.57 -27.49
C SER A 100 16.02 3.00 -27.96
N ASP A 101 17.13 3.22 -28.67
CA ASP A 101 17.62 4.52 -29.15
C ASP A 101 18.08 4.39 -30.60
N SER A 102 18.51 5.49 -31.22
CA SER A 102 18.91 5.54 -32.62
C SER A 102 20.01 4.53 -32.97
N LEU A 103 19.95 4.01 -34.20
CA LEU A 103 21.02 3.20 -34.76
C LEU A 103 22.36 3.94 -34.81
N GLU A 104 22.37 5.28 -34.85
CA GLU A 104 23.60 6.09 -34.79
C GLU A 104 24.27 6.01 -33.42
N SER A 105 23.49 6.15 -32.34
CA SER A 105 23.96 5.93 -30.97
C SER A 105 24.47 4.50 -30.80
N LEU A 106 23.75 3.51 -31.32
CA LEU A 106 24.18 2.11 -31.25
C LEU A 106 25.48 1.87 -32.02
N ASN A 107 25.59 2.42 -33.23
CA ASN A 107 26.80 2.31 -34.04
C ASN A 107 28.00 2.92 -33.31
N THR A 108 27.83 4.09 -32.69
CA THR A 108 28.85 4.74 -31.87
C THR A 108 29.25 3.87 -30.68
N ILE A 109 28.28 3.27 -29.97
CA ILE A 109 28.55 2.34 -28.88
C ILE A 109 29.40 1.16 -29.36
N ILE A 110 29.08 0.59 -30.53
CA ILE A 110 29.84 -0.54 -31.08
C ILE A 110 31.26 -0.11 -31.51
N ASP A 111 31.45 1.10 -32.02
CA ASP A 111 32.78 1.64 -32.33
C ASP A 111 33.67 1.73 -31.09
N TRP A 112 33.12 2.20 -29.97
CA TRP A 112 33.88 2.39 -28.74
C TRP A 112 33.98 1.14 -27.86
N ALA A 113 32.95 0.31 -27.82
CA ALA A 113 32.96 -0.92 -27.04
C ALA A 113 33.68 -2.08 -27.76
N GLY A 114 33.51 -2.18 -29.09
CA GLY A 114 33.99 -3.30 -29.89
C GLY A 114 33.64 -4.64 -29.25
N ASN A 115 34.62 -5.55 -29.17
CA ASN A 115 34.48 -6.84 -28.49
C ASN A 115 34.89 -6.80 -26.99
N ASN A 116 35.11 -5.63 -26.40
CA ASN A 116 35.58 -5.52 -25.01
C ASN A 116 34.45 -5.88 -24.02
N LYS A 117 34.60 -7.00 -23.32
CA LYS A 117 33.60 -7.51 -22.36
C LYS A 117 33.26 -6.49 -21.26
N LYS A 118 34.24 -5.72 -20.76
CA LYS A 118 33.99 -4.73 -19.70
C LYS A 118 33.15 -3.56 -20.22
N ARG A 119 33.48 -3.02 -21.40
CA ARG A 119 32.71 -1.93 -22.03
C ARG A 119 31.29 -2.37 -22.40
N LEU A 120 31.12 -3.57 -22.98
CA LEU A 120 29.80 -4.11 -23.29
C LEU A 120 28.95 -4.33 -22.03
N ASN A 121 29.54 -4.84 -20.94
CA ASN A 121 28.83 -4.98 -19.68
C ASN A 121 28.41 -3.63 -19.10
N PHE A 122 29.28 -2.63 -19.18
CA PHE A 122 29.00 -1.26 -18.72
C PHE A 122 27.81 -0.65 -19.47
N VAL A 123 27.78 -0.76 -20.80
CA VAL A 123 26.65 -0.32 -21.64
C VAL A 123 25.36 -1.01 -21.23
N ALA A 124 25.39 -2.34 -21.07
CA ALA A 124 24.21 -3.10 -20.67
C ALA A 124 23.68 -2.64 -19.30
N GLN A 125 24.59 -2.40 -18.35
CA GLN A 125 24.24 -1.95 -17.00
C GLN A 125 23.65 -0.52 -16.99
N LEU A 126 24.24 0.41 -17.74
CA LEU A 126 23.73 1.76 -17.91
C LEU A 126 22.31 1.75 -18.51
N ASN A 127 22.09 0.94 -19.55
CA ASN A 127 20.79 0.85 -20.21
C ASN A 127 19.69 0.37 -19.24
N GLU A 128 19.96 -0.67 -18.46
CA GLU A 128 19.03 -1.21 -17.45
C GLU A 128 18.80 -0.26 -16.27
N ASP A 129 19.83 0.46 -15.85
CA ASP A 129 19.75 1.31 -14.66
C ASP A 129 19.10 2.66 -14.92
N LEU A 130 19.30 3.23 -16.10
CA LEU A 130 18.90 4.60 -16.43
C LEU A 130 17.62 4.67 -17.26
N PHE A 131 17.44 3.74 -18.21
CA PHE A 131 16.42 3.85 -19.24
C PHE A 131 15.39 2.71 -19.21
N LYS A 132 15.82 1.45 -18.99
CA LYS A 132 15.01 0.21 -19.06
C LYS A 132 14.23 0.03 -20.36
N TYR A 133 13.17 0.80 -20.55
CA TYR A 133 12.22 0.73 -21.66
C TYR A 133 11.95 2.08 -22.33
N GLU A 134 12.28 3.19 -21.68
CA GLU A 134 11.98 4.55 -22.17
C GLU A 134 13.25 5.41 -22.12
N ARG A 135 13.75 5.75 -23.30
CA ARG A 135 14.86 6.69 -23.48
C ARG A 135 14.36 7.87 -24.31
N PRO A 136 14.62 9.11 -23.90
CA PRO A 136 14.29 10.28 -24.71
C PRO A 136 15.01 10.22 -26.06
N ASP A 137 14.32 10.61 -27.13
CA ASP A 137 14.94 10.74 -28.45
C ASP A 137 16.11 11.74 -28.36
N GLY A 138 17.26 11.39 -28.97
CA GLY A 138 18.45 12.26 -29.01
C GLY A 138 19.35 12.22 -27.76
N ASN A 139 19.09 11.34 -26.79
CA ASN A 139 19.95 11.20 -25.62
C ASN A 139 21.30 10.53 -25.97
N THR A 140 22.42 11.23 -25.80
CA THR A 140 23.77 10.73 -26.15
C THR A 140 24.59 10.21 -24.96
N LEU A 141 23.99 10.13 -23.76
CA LEU A 141 24.67 9.83 -22.50
C LEU A 141 25.60 8.59 -22.55
N ILE A 142 25.10 7.44 -23.02
CA ILE A 142 25.90 6.20 -23.05
C ILE A 142 27.08 6.31 -24.03
N PRO A 143 26.87 6.73 -25.30
CA PRO A 143 27.97 7.03 -26.21
C PRO A 143 29.02 7.98 -25.62
N ASP A 144 28.59 9.06 -24.96
CA ASP A 144 29.50 10.09 -24.44
C ASP A 144 30.32 9.57 -23.24
N LEU A 145 29.71 8.76 -22.36
CA LEU A 145 30.43 8.08 -21.28
C LEU A 145 31.52 7.11 -21.80
N LEU A 146 31.33 6.51 -22.98
CA LEU A 146 32.34 5.64 -23.60
C LEU A 146 33.46 6.43 -24.28
N LYS A 147 33.18 7.65 -24.74
CA LYS A 147 34.13 8.55 -25.41
C LYS A 147 34.98 9.35 -24.43
N SER A 148 34.48 9.59 -23.22
CA SER A 148 35.17 10.36 -22.18
C SER A 148 36.59 9.81 -21.91
N GLU A 149 37.52 10.72 -21.63
CA GLU A 149 38.89 10.39 -21.20
C GLU A 149 38.90 9.59 -19.88
N HIS A 150 37.84 9.72 -19.06
CA HIS A 150 37.66 9.02 -17.80
C HIS A 150 36.82 7.73 -17.93
N ALA A 151 36.50 7.26 -19.14
CA ALA A 151 35.64 6.09 -19.35
C ALA A 151 36.07 4.84 -18.56
N ASP A 152 37.37 4.57 -18.47
CA ASP A 152 37.90 3.43 -17.72
C ASP A 152 37.74 3.59 -16.20
N GLU A 153 37.79 4.83 -15.69
CA GLU A 153 37.51 5.14 -14.28
C GLU A 153 36.02 5.01 -13.97
N TYR A 154 35.16 5.51 -14.87
CA TYR A 154 33.71 5.39 -14.74
C TYR A 154 33.27 3.93 -14.65
N MET A 155 33.86 3.05 -15.47
CA MET A 155 33.58 1.61 -15.41
C MET A 155 34.02 0.98 -14.09
N LYS A 156 35.16 1.41 -13.52
CA LYS A 156 35.66 0.88 -12.24
C LYS A 156 34.86 1.40 -11.05
N LYS A 157 34.43 2.66 -11.10
CA LYS A 157 33.71 3.37 -10.04
C LYS A 157 32.23 3.55 -10.35
N TYR A 158 31.65 2.64 -11.14
CA TYR A 158 30.27 2.80 -11.59
C TYR A 158 29.30 2.96 -10.43
N ASP A 159 29.47 2.17 -9.36
CA ASP A 159 28.63 2.25 -8.18
C ASP A 159 28.65 3.64 -7.52
N GLU A 160 29.79 4.36 -7.57
CA GLU A 160 29.93 5.72 -7.03
C GLU A 160 29.23 6.76 -7.92
N ILE A 161 29.32 6.62 -9.25
CA ILE A 161 28.76 7.61 -10.20
C ILE A 161 27.30 7.33 -10.56
N ARG A 162 26.78 6.14 -10.28
CA ARG A 162 25.44 5.68 -10.68
C ARG A 162 24.34 6.63 -10.23
N SER A 163 24.42 7.15 -9.01
CA SER A 163 23.40 8.05 -8.47
C SER A 163 23.43 9.42 -9.15
N TYR A 164 24.62 9.96 -9.44
CA TYR A 164 24.78 11.17 -10.25
C TYR A 164 24.15 11.01 -11.64
N LEU A 165 24.43 9.90 -12.32
CA LEU A 165 23.88 9.61 -13.65
C LEU A 165 22.35 9.49 -13.62
N LYS A 166 21.76 8.88 -12.58
CA LYS A 166 20.29 8.77 -12.45
C LYS A 166 19.61 10.12 -12.26
N LEU A 167 20.21 11.01 -11.49
CA LEU A 167 19.70 12.36 -11.25
C LEU A 167 19.79 13.25 -12.50
N ASN A 168 20.80 13.02 -13.35
CA ASN A 168 21.15 13.92 -14.45
C ASN A 168 20.99 13.28 -15.84
N LYS A 169 20.29 12.14 -15.97
CA LYS A 169 20.22 11.38 -17.22
C LYS A 169 19.62 12.15 -18.41
N ASP A 170 18.83 13.18 -18.11
CA ASP A 170 18.15 14.03 -19.09
C ASP A 170 18.91 15.36 -19.33
N ASN A 171 20.00 15.63 -18.60
CA ASN A 171 20.87 16.79 -18.84
C ASN A 171 21.84 16.48 -20.01
N PRO A 172 21.85 17.26 -21.10
CA PRO A 172 22.75 17.04 -22.22
C PRO A 172 24.24 17.20 -21.87
N ASN A 173 24.57 17.97 -20.82
CA ASN A 173 25.95 18.26 -20.43
C ASN A 173 26.50 17.31 -19.35
N VAL A 174 25.72 16.30 -18.95
CA VAL A 174 26.01 15.40 -17.81
C VAL A 174 27.40 14.77 -17.84
N VAL A 175 27.89 14.32 -19.00
CA VAL A 175 29.24 13.71 -19.09
C VAL A 175 30.32 14.77 -18.93
N SER A 176 30.17 15.92 -19.60
CA SER A 176 31.14 17.02 -19.50
C SER A 176 31.25 17.58 -18.07
N GLU A 177 30.16 17.59 -17.31
CA GLU A 177 30.15 17.99 -15.91
C GLU A 177 30.79 16.91 -15.02
N LEU A 178 30.56 15.64 -15.32
CA LEU A 178 31.19 14.52 -14.63
C LEU A 178 32.72 14.51 -14.85
N ASP A 179 33.16 14.75 -16.09
CA ASP A 179 34.57 14.87 -16.47
C ASP A 179 35.26 15.94 -15.61
N LYS A 180 34.68 17.15 -15.52
CA LYS A 180 35.21 18.24 -14.68
C LYS A 180 35.34 17.84 -13.21
N LYS A 181 34.37 17.10 -12.67
CA LYS A 181 34.40 16.62 -11.26
C LYS A 181 35.48 15.56 -11.03
N PHE A 182 35.75 14.71 -12.02
CA PHE A 182 36.81 13.70 -11.95
C PHE A 182 38.20 14.33 -12.11
N ALA A 183 38.38 15.21 -13.09
CA ALA A 183 39.61 15.98 -13.29
C ALA A 183 39.98 16.80 -12.04
N GLY A 184 38.99 17.43 -11.40
CA GLY A 184 39.18 18.18 -10.16
C GLY A 184 39.32 17.32 -8.88
N LYS A 185 39.12 15.98 -8.96
CA LYS A 185 38.96 15.09 -7.80
C LYS A 185 37.89 15.56 -6.79
N GLN A 186 36.84 16.20 -7.30
CA GLN A 186 35.74 16.80 -6.53
C GLN A 186 34.48 15.93 -6.53
N PHE A 187 34.53 14.72 -7.09
CA PHE A 187 33.38 13.83 -7.13
C PHE A 187 33.13 13.17 -5.76
N ASP A 188 31.93 13.38 -5.20
CA ASP A 188 31.46 12.75 -3.97
C ASP A 188 30.23 11.89 -4.26
N GLY A 189 30.42 10.57 -4.35
CA GLY A 189 29.31 9.63 -4.58
C GLY A 189 28.29 9.60 -3.44
N GLN A 190 28.72 9.81 -2.19
CA GLN A 190 27.82 9.77 -1.03
C GLN A 190 26.85 10.96 -1.04
N TYR A 191 27.31 12.13 -1.49
CA TYR A 191 26.47 13.29 -1.73
C TYR A 191 25.33 12.95 -2.70
N PHE A 192 25.65 12.38 -3.86
CA PHE A 192 24.63 12.06 -4.88
C PHE A 192 23.72 10.90 -4.47
N ASP A 193 24.21 9.92 -3.69
CA ASP A 193 23.36 8.89 -3.10
C ASP A 193 22.31 9.50 -2.17
N LYS A 194 22.72 10.46 -1.33
CA LYS A 194 21.82 11.18 -0.43
C LYS A 194 20.84 12.04 -1.21
N GLU A 195 21.29 12.71 -2.25
CA GLU A 195 20.44 13.53 -3.13
C GLU A 195 19.41 12.66 -3.86
N LEU A 196 19.81 11.53 -4.45
CA LEU A 196 18.91 10.58 -5.11
C LEU A 196 17.90 9.97 -4.13
N ASN A 197 18.32 9.67 -2.89
CA ASN A 197 17.39 9.21 -1.87
C ASN A 197 16.39 10.30 -1.46
N THR A 198 16.84 11.56 -1.42
CA THR A 198 15.99 12.72 -1.16
C THR A 198 14.96 12.87 -2.29
N ASP A 199 15.39 12.84 -3.55
CA ASP A 199 14.51 12.93 -4.71
C ASP A 199 13.48 11.79 -4.75
N LYS A 200 13.90 10.55 -4.47
CA LYS A 200 12.98 9.41 -4.31
C LYS A 200 11.95 9.63 -3.20
N ASN A 201 12.35 10.24 -2.09
CA ASN A 201 11.44 10.56 -1.00
C ASN A 201 10.48 11.68 -1.38
N ARG A 202 10.95 12.72 -2.07
CA ARG A 202 10.10 13.78 -2.63
C ARG A 202 9.07 13.23 -3.60
N ALA A 203 9.50 12.42 -4.57
CA ALA A 203 8.58 11.76 -5.50
C ALA A 203 7.55 10.87 -4.80
N LYS A 204 7.95 10.20 -3.72
CA LYS A 204 7.06 9.35 -2.91
C LYS A 204 6.05 10.16 -2.07
N TYR A 205 6.41 11.38 -1.70
CA TYR A 205 5.67 12.27 -0.80
C TYR A 205 5.50 13.67 -1.39
N SER A 206 5.18 13.76 -2.68
CA SER A 206 5.20 15.01 -3.44
C SER A 206 4.32 16.10 -2.83
N LEU A 207 3.14 15.73 -2.34
CA LEU A 207 2.24 16.63 -1.62
C LEU A 207 2.89 17.23 -0.38
N LEU A 208 3.62 16.43 0.40
CA LEU A 208 4.26 16.85 1.64
C LEU A 208 5.52 17.67 1.38
N ASP A 209 6.28 17.34 0.33
CA ASP A 209 7.46 18.11 -0.05
C ASP A 209 7.09 19.55 -0.39
N ARG A 210 5.97 19.75 -1.11
CA ARG A 210 5.44 21.08 -1.42
C ARG A 210 4.68 21.76 -0.27
N ALA A 211 4.13 21.00 0.68
CA ALA A 211 3.39 21.55 1.82
C ALA A 211 4.34 22.10 2.88
N ILE A 212 4.53 23.43 2.88
CA ILE A 212 5.37 24.15 3.83
C ILE A 212 4.48 24.86 4.85
N VAL A 213 4.65 24.55 6.13
CA VAL A 213 3.90 25.19 7.23
C VAL A 213 4.91 25.83 8.19
N ASN A 214 4.72 27.11 8.49
CA ASN A 214 5.65 27.92 9.30
C ASN A 214 7.11 27.87 8.79
N GLY A 215 7.31 27.78 7.47
CA GLY A 215 8.63 27.74 6.85
C GLY A 215 9.30 26.34 6.85
N GLU A 216 8.68 25.32 7.44
CA GLU A 216 9.19 23.95 7.45
C GLU A 216 8.40 23.02 6.53
N SER A 217 9.11 22.08 5.88
CA SER A 217 8.47 21.04 5.06
C SER A 217 7.68 20.05 5.92
N SER A 218 6.46 19.71 5.48
CA SER A 218 5.63 18.68 6.11
C SER A 218 6.25 17.28 6.09
N LEU A 219 7.33 17.05 5.31
CA LEU A 219 8.12 15.82 5.37
C LEU A 219 8.69 15.55 6.78
N ASN A 220 8.99 16.61 7.53
CA ASN A 220 9.50 16.50 8.91
C ASN A 220 8.46 15.95 9.89
N LEU A 221 7.16 15.97 9.51
CA LEU A 221 6.04 15.48 10.33
C LEU A 221 5.75 13.99 10.13
N LEU A 222 6.55 13.28 9.33
CA LEU A 222 6.38 11.86 9.07
C LEU A 222 6.70 11.01 10.31
N THR A 223 5.74 10.17 10.70
CA THR A 223 5.84 9.22 11.81
C THR A 223 5.50 7.80 11.32
N GLN A 224 5.77 6.78 12.14
CA GLN A 224 5.42 5.40 11.80
C GLN A 224 3.90 5.23 11.59
N GLU A 225 3.10 6.00 12.32
CA GLU A 225 1.64 5.97 12.34
C GLU A 225 1.01 6.60 11.09
N ASN A 226 1.59 7.69 10.57
CA ASN A 226 1.00 8.45 9.46
C ASN A 226 1.63 8.13 8.10
N HIS A 227 2.77 7.43 8.06
CA HIS A 227 3.54 7.15 6.84
C HIS A 227 2.74 6.59 5.67
N LYS A 228 1.81 5.66 5.96
CA LYS A 228 0.98 5.03 4.93
C LYS A 228 -0.09 6.00 4.42
N LEU A 229 -0.74 6.74 5.32
CA LEU A 229 -1.71 7.76 4.97
C LEU A 229 -1.06 8.87 4.12
N ALA A 230 0.09 9.38 4.54
CA ALA A 230 0.87 10.39 3.81
C ALA A 230 1.22 9.95 2.38
N ARG A 231 1.63 8.68 2.23
CA ARG A 231 1.92 8.10 0.91
C ARG A 231 0.65 7.96 0.06
N MET A 232 -0.49 7.65 0.66
CA MET A 232 -1.76 7.59 -0.06
C MET A 232 -2.19 9.00 -0.48
N MET A 233 -2.11 9.98 0.40
CA MET A 233 -2.42 11.38 0.09
C MET A 233 -1.57 11.90 -1.07
N SER A 234 -0.25 11.65 -1.07
CA SER A 234 0.65 12.08 -2.15
C SER A 234 0.42 11.37 -3.48
N LYS A 235 -0.31 10.24 -3.47
CA LYS A 235 -0.82 9.63 -4.69
C LYS A 235 -2.16 10.25 -5.09
N VAL A 236 -3.05 10.49 -4.14
CA VAL A 236 -4.41 10.94 -4.44
C VAL A 236 -4.42 12.40 -4.89
N PHE A 237 -3.62 13.26 -4.26
CA PHE A 237 -3.56 14.68 -4.51
C PHE A 237 -2.26 15.06 -5.26
N PHE A 238 -2.41 15.86 -6.30
CA PHE A 238 -1.34 16.45 -7.09
C PHE A 238 -1.13 17.88 -6.63
N PRO A 239 0.00 18.20 -5.98
CA PRO A 239 0.17 19.51 -5.38
C PRO A 239 0.40 20.59 -6.46
N THR A 240 -0.36 21.68 -6.39
CA THR A 240 -0.12 22.91 -7.16
C THR A 240 0.21 24.06 -6.23
N ASP A 241 0.82 25.12 -6.76
CA ASP A 241 1.19 26.29 -5.95
C ASP A 241 -0.06 27.05 -5.46
N GLU A 242 -1.15 27.02 -6.24
CA GLU A 242 -2.45 27.57 -5.86
C GLU A 242 -3.07 26.82 -4.67
N MET A 243 -3.02 25.48 -4.68
CA MET A 243 -3.49 24.69 -3.53
C MET A 243 -2.76 25.08 -2.25
N MET A 244 -1.44 25.24 -2.32
CA MET A 244 -0.63 25.61 -1.15
C MET A 244 -0.97 27.01 -0.63
N LYS A 245 -1.23 27.98 -1.53
CA LYS A 245 -1.69 29.33 -1.16
C LYS A 245 -3.08 29.33 -0.51
N ASN A 246 -3.94 28.37 -0.86
CA ASN A 246 -5.32 28.27 -0.35
C ASN A 246 -5.45 27.53 0.99
N GLY A 247 -4.35 27.33 1.72
CA GLY A 247 -4.35 26.71 3.05
C GLY A 247 -4.22 25.18 3.06
N ALA A 248 -3.92 24.55 1.91
CA ALA A 248 -3.72 23.11 1.83
C ALA A 248 -2.52 22.64 2.67
N ALA A 249 -1.50 23.48 2.85
CA ALA A 249 -0.32 23.13 3.63
C ALA A 249 -0.69 22.86 5.10
N GLU A 250 -1.50 23.72 5.69
CA GLU A 250 -2.04 23.60 7.04
C GLU A 250 -2.91 22.35 7.17
N ASP A 251 -3.78 22.09 6.20
CA ASP A 251 -4.62 20.89 6.19
C ASP A 251 -3.77 19.60 6.13
N VAL A 252 -2.72 19.56 5.30
CA VAL A 252 -1.78 18.44 5.25
C VAL A 252 -1.10 18.25 6.61
N ALA A 253 -0.54 19.32 7.18
CA ALA A 253 0.15 19.25 8.47
C ALA A 253 -0.80 18.77 9.59
N ASN A 254 -2.02 19.32 9.65
CA ASN A 254 -3.04 18.95 10.62
C ASN A 254 -3.43 17.48 10.52
N ILE A 255 -3.62 16.96 9.30
CA ILE A 255 -3.89 15.53 9.09
C ILE A 255 -2.71 14.68 9.62
N LEU A 256 -1.47 15.07 9.33
CA LEU A 256 -0.28 14.31 9.76
C LEU A 256 -0.09 14.31 11.28
N ILE A 257 -0.24 15.47 11.92
CA ILE A 257 -0.09 15.67 13.36
C ILE A 257 -1.18 14.93 14.13
N SER A 258 -2.44 15.04 13.68
CA SER A 258 -3.57 14.39 14.35
C SER A 258 -3.65 12.88 14.10
N THR A 259 -2.90 12.34 13.13
CA THR A 259 -2.88 10.90 12.83
C THR A 259 -2.02 10.14 13.84
N ASN A 260 -2.63 9.16 14.49
CA ASN A 260 -2.02 8.28 15.46
C ASN A 260 -2.47 6.82 15.25
N LYS A 261 -1.88 5.91 16.01
CA LYS A 261 -2.14 4.46 15.91
C LYS A 261 -3.62 4.05 16.02
N LYS A 262 -4.48 4.86 16.68
CA LYS A 262 -5.90 4.52 16.89
C LYS A 262 -6.78 4.94 15.72
N ASN A 263 -6.51 6.08 15.09
CA ASN A 263 -7.35 6.62 14.01
C ASN A 263 -6.79 6.29 12.61
N ALA A 264 -5.48 6.07 12.46
CA ALA A 264 -4.84 5.80 11.17
C ALA A 264 -5.56 4.72 10.32
N PRO A 265 -5.94 3.54 10.86
CA PRO A 265 -6.60 2.53 10.02
C PRO A 265 -7.93 2.97 9.41
N LEU A 266 -8.71 3.77 10.15
CA LEU A 266 -9.99 4.28 9.65
C LEU A 266 -9.78 5.39 8.62
N ARG A 267 -8.82 6.29 8.88
CA ARG A 267 -8.45 7.36 7.94
C ARG A 267 -7.95 6.78 6.61
N GLU A 268 -7.05 5.80 6.65
CA GLU A 268 -6.55 5.07 5.48
C GLU A 268 -7.68 4.41 4.68
N GLU A 269 -8.60 3.70 5.35
CA GLU A 269 -9.71 3.03 4.66
C GLU A 269 -10.65 4.05 4.00
N LEU A 270 -10.95 5.17 4.67
CA LEU A 270 -11.77 6.24 4.11
C LEU A 270 -11.14 6.89 2.88
N LEU A 271 -9.86 7.26 2.94
CA LEU A 271 -9.17 7.82 1.78
C LEU A 271 -9.19 6.83 0.61
N GLY A 272 -9.01 5.53 0.89
CA GLY A 272 -9.13 4.48 -0.10
C GLY A 272 -10.52 4.41 -0.75
N ARG A 273 -11.61 4.60 0.01
CA ARG A 273 -12.99 4.61 -0.52
C ARG A 273 -13.30 5.84 -1.36
N PHE A 274 -12.75 7.01 -1.02
CA PHE A 274 -12.98 8.24 -1.76
C PHE A 274 -11.96 8.52 -2.86
N THR A 275 -10.91 7.70 -3.00
CA THR A 275 -9.90 7.87 -4.05
C THR A 275 -10.50 8.02 -5.45
N PRO A 276 -11.49 7.19 -5.89
CA PRO A 276 -12.06 7.31 -7.23
C PRO A 276 -12.78 8.65 -7.45
N THR A 277 -13.52 9.15 -6.44
CA THR A 277 -14.25 10.42 -6.55
C THR A 277 -13.37 11.64 -6.37
N ILE A 278 -12.22 11.51 -5.70
CA ILE A 278 -11.24 12.61 -5.60
C ILE A 278 -10.42 12.74 -6.88
N ARG A 279 -10.05 11.63 -7.53
CA ARG A 279 -9.19 11.66 -8.73
C ARG A 279 -9.91 11.99 -10.04
N GLY A 280 -11.24 11.83 -10.10
CA GLY A 280 -11.98 11.97 -11.37
C GLY A 280 -11.68 10.81 -12.34
N ILE A 281 -12.50 10.69 -13.40
CA ILE A 281 -12.29 9.73 -14.49
C ILE A 281 -11.27 10.29 -15.50
N ASP A 282 -11.19 11.61 -15.62
CA ASP A 282 -10.20 12.30 -16.44
C ASP A 282 -9.16 12.97 -15.53
N SER A 283 -7.89 12.61 -15.72
CA SER A 283 -6.74 13.13 -14.97
C SER A 283 -6.49 14.62 -15.14
N ASP A 284 -7.20 15.27 -16.07
CA ASP A 284 -6.80 16.55 -16.63
C ASP A 284 -7.54 17.75 -16.02
N PHE A 285 -8.51 17.56 -15.13
CA PHE A 285 -9.17 18.68 -14.45
C PHE A 285 -9.52 18.35 -13.00
N SER A 286 -8.76 18.92 -12.06
CA SER A 286 -9.21 19.04 -10.68
C SER A 286 -9.00 20.46 -10.16
N TYR A 287 -9.80 21.40 -10.65
CA TYR A 287 -9.92 22.75 -10.09
C TYR A 287 -10.47 22.79 -8.64
N GLU A 288 -10.65 21.64 -7.98
CA GLU A 288 -11.16 21.55 -6.60
C GLU A 288 -10.35 20.63 -5.68
N GLN A 289 -9.10 20.29 -6.02
CA GLN A 289 -8.31 19.38 -5.18
C GLN A 289 -7.99 19.92 -3.79
N ASP A 290 -7.80 21.24 -3.66
CA ASP A 290 -7.70 21.94 -2.37
C ASP A 290 -8.98 21.76 -1.54
N LYS A 291 -10.15 21.98 -2.13
CA LYS A 291 -11.46 21.80 -1.49
C LYS A 291 -11.67 20.36 -1.05
N LYS A 292 -11.31 19.36 -1.88
CA LYS A 292 -11.42 17.95 -1.51
C LYS A 292 -10.46 17.57 -0.37
N LEU A 293 -9.26 18.14 -0.33
CA LEU A 293 -8.31 17.96 0.77
C LEU A 293 -8.84 18.58 2.07
N LYS A 294 -9.39 19.80 2.00
CA LYS A 294 -10.03 20.48 3.13
C LYS A 294 -11.22 19.69 3.68
N LEU A 295 -12.06 19.16 2.80
CA LEU A 295 -13.17 18.27 3.18
C LEU A 295 -12.67 16.97 3.84
N LEU A 296 -11.55 16.41 3.37
CA LEU A 296 -10.94 15.24 3.98
C LEU A 296 -10.41 15.54 5.39
N ALA A 297 -9.73 16.68 5.58
CA ALA A 297 -9.30 17.14 6.89
C ALA A 297 -10.49 17.28 7.85
N ARG A 298 -11.54 17.97 7.40
CA ARG A 298 -12.79 18.14 8.16
C ARG A 298 -13.47 16.81 8.51
N LEU A 299 -13.54 15.87 7.57
CA LEU A 299 -14.07 14.53 7.84
C LEU A 299 -13.30 13.84 8.96
N TYR A 300 -11.96 13.93 8.94
CA TYR A 300 -11.10 13.33 9.95
C TYR A 300 -11.25 13.97 11.32
N ASP A 301 -11.40 15.29 11.38
CA ASP A 301 -11.65 16.00 12.64
C ASP A 301 -13.02 15.60 13.21
N THR A 302 -14.07 15.57 12.38
CA THR A 302 -15.42 15.17 12.80
C THR A 302 -15.46 13.75 13.38
N ILE A 303 -14.81 12.77 12.73
CA ILE A 303 -14.83 11.37 13.22
C ILE A 303 -13.90 11.14 14.42
N ASP A 304 -12.97 12.04 14.70
CA ASP A 304 -12.10 11.94 15.86
C ASP A 304 -12.67 12.67 17.07
N ALA A 305 -13.38 13.78 16.85
CA ALA A 305 -14.11 14.51 17.88
C ALA A 305 -15.43 13.82 18.29
N ASP A 306 -16.21 13.31 17.32
CA ASP A 306 -17.52 12.72 17.60
C ASP A 306 -17.54 11.19 17.45
N LYS A 307 -17.78 10.52 18.58
CA LYS A 307 -17.92 9.07 18.66
C LYS A 307 -19.11 8.54 17.86
N ASN A 308 -20.20 9.30 17.73
CA ASN A 308 -21.35 8.88 16.93
C ASN A 308 -21.02 8.94 15.45
N ALA A 309 -20.46 10.05 14.96
CA ALA A 309 -19.91 10.16 13.60
C ALA A 309 -18.93 9.01 13.32
N LYS A 310 -17.93 8.79 14.19
CA LYS A 310 -16.96 7.69 14.05
C LYS A 310 -17.62 6.32 13.87
N ASN A 311 -18.63 6.03 14.68
CA ASN A 311 -19.33 4.74 14.65
C ASN A 311 -20.22 4.60 13.41
N PHE A 312 -20.89 5.67 12.99
CA PHE A 312 -21.66 5.70 11.75
C PHE A 312 -20.73 5.46 10.56
N VAL A 313 -19.67 6.27 10.41
CA VAL A 313 -18.70 6.19 9.32
C VAL A 313 -18.05 4.82 9.24
N ARG A 314 -17.51 4.32 10.36
CA ARG A 314 -16.84 3.01 10.39
C ARG A 314 -17.75 1.86 9.93
N LYS A 315 -19.04 1.91 10.29
CA LYS A 315 -19.97 0.86 9.88
C LYS A 315 -20.57 1.09 8.49
N SER A 316 -20.32 2.25 7.91
CA SER A 316 -20.78 2.66 6.58
C SER A 316 -19.76 2.38 5.48
N LEU A 317 -18.51 2.07 5.83
CA LEU A 317 -17.44 1.73 4.87
C LEU A 317 -17.85 0.72 3.78
N PRO A 318 -18.62 -0.35 4.05
CA PRO A 318 -19.06 -1.29 3.01
C PRO A 318 -20.09 -0.71 2.03
N LYS A 319 -20.73 0.42 2.37
CA LYS A 319 -21.71 1.14 1.55
C LYS A 319 -21.08 2.26 0.72
N LEU A 320 -19.85 2.65 1.04
CA LEU A 320 -19.04 3.56 0.23
C LEU A 320 -18.38 2.74 -0.88
N ASP A 321 -19.09 2.57 -1.98
CA ASP A 321 -18.72 1.72 -3.12
C ASP A 321 -17.80 2.41 -4.13
N GLY A 322 -17.24 3.57 -3.78
CA GLY A 322 -16.33 4.32 -4.63
C GLY A 322 -17.02 5.32 -5.56
N ASN A 323 -18.36 5.33 -5.63
CA ASN A 323 -19.12 6.31 -6.41
C ASN A 323 -19.73 7.42 -5.54
N PHE A 324 -19.75 7.24 -4.22
CA PHE A 324 -20.25 8.24 -3.28
C PHE A 324 -19.26 9.39 -3.12
N GLN A 325 -19.73 10.62 -3.35
CA GLN A 325 -18.89 11.83 -3.33
C GLN A 325 -18.49 12.24 -1.90
N LEU A 326 -17.25 12.71 -1.73
CA LEU A 326 -16.71 13.09 -0.42
C LEU A 326 -17.47 14.28 0.18
N ASP A 327 -17.74 15.29 -0.62
CA ASP A 327 -18.51 16.50 -0.24
C ASP A 327 -19.93 16.14 0.19
N GLU A 328 -20.64 15.29 -0.56
CA GLU A 328 -21.96 14.81 -0.13
C GLU A 328 -21.91 14.04 1.21
N PHE A 329 -20.84 13.29 1.45
CA PHE A 329 -20.70 12.53 2.70
C PHE A 329 -20.40 13.44 3.90
N VAL A 330 -19.55 14.44 3.71
CA VAL A 330 -19.25 15.45 4.72
C VAL A 330 -20.48 16.30 5.01
N ASP A 331 -21.22 16.71 3.97
CA ASP A 331 -22.47 17.48 4.10
C ASP A 331 -23.52 16.75 4.96
N ILE A 332 -23.66 15.43 4.79
CA ILE A 332 -24.53 14.61 5.66
C ILE A 332 -24.07 14.65 7.12
N LEU A 333 -22.77 14.56 7.38
CA LEU A 333 -22.25 14.55 8.75
C LEU A 333 -22.37 15.92 9.43
N ASP A 334 -22.28 17.00 8.65
CA ASP A 334 -22.38 18.38 9.13
C ASP A 334 -23.84 18.78 9.39
N ASN A 335 -24.79 18.33 8.56
CA ASN A 335 -26.17 18.83 8.58
C ASN A 335 -27.22 17.86 9.13
N VAL A 336 -26.82 16.64 9.51
CA VAL A 336 -27.71 15.64 10.11
C VAL A 336 -27.14 15.17 11.45
N SER A 337 -28.01 15.02 12.46
CA SER A 337 -27.60 14.52 13.78
C SER A 337 -26.82 13.20 13.66
N THR A 338 -25.53 13.25 13.97
CA THR A 338 -24.61 12.12 13.92
C THR A 338 -25.01 10.99 14.87
N LYS A 339 -25.66 11.32 15.99
CA LYS A 339 -26.30 10.38 16.90
C LYS A 339 -27.44 9.63 16.20
N LYS A 340 -28.36 10.34 15.55
CA LYS A 340 -29.45 9.71 14.78
C LYS A 340 -28.91 8.89 13.62
N LEU A 341 -27.92 9.38 12.88
CA LEU A 341 -27.21 8.63 11.84
C LEU A 341 -26.65 7.31 12.39
N ASN A 342 -26.01 7.32 13.55
CA ASN A 342 -25.44 6.11 14.16
C ASN A 342 -26.51 5.13 14.66
N ILE A 343 -27.58 5.63 15.31
CA ILE A 343 -28.66 4.81 15.88
C ILE A 343 -29.55 4.21 14.79
N PHE A 344 -30.00 5.03 13.84
CA PHE A 344 -30.91 4.67 12.76
C PHE A 344 -30.19 4.39 11.43
N ARG A 345 -28.91 4.01 11.49
CA ARG A 345 -28.00 3.83 10.35
C ARG A 345 -28.60 3.07 9.15
N ASP A 346 -29.32 1.98 9.39
CA ASP A 346 -29.86 1.16 8.30
C ASP A 346 -30.93 1.94 7.51
N ASN A 347 -31.73 2.76 8.19
CA ASN A 347 -32.69 3.64 7.55
C ASN A 347 -32.02 4.88 6.94
N ALA A 348 -30.99 5.42 7.59
CA ALA A 348 -30.18 6.50 7.01
C ALA A 348 -29.61 6.08 5.64
N TRP A 349 -29.04 4.88 5.52
CA TRP A 349 -28.56 4.37 4.24
C TRP A 349 -29.67 4.06 3.23
N ASN A 350 -30.87 3.65 3.69
CA ASN A 350 -32.04 3.52 2.82
C ASN A 350 -32.43 4.88 2.21
N ILE A 351 -32.43 5.95 3.00
CA ILE A 351 -32.69 7.32 2.53
C ILE A 351 -31.57 7.79 1.59
N ILE A 352 -30.30 7.66 2.00
CA ILE A 352 -29.13 8.08 1.21
C ILE A 352 -29.13 7.41 -0.18
N SER A 353 -29.47 6.12 -0.27
CA SER A 353 -29.51 5.40 -1.55
C SER A 353 -30.65 5.79 -2.49
N LYS A 354 -31.65 6.56 -2.01
CA LYS A 354 -32.87 6.89 -2.75
C LYS A 354 -33.05 8.38 -3.01
N THR A 355 -32.14 9.20 -2.51
CA THR A 355 -32.22 10.67 -2.57
C THR A 355 -30.86 11.25 -2.95
N THR A 356 -30.84 12.45 -3.51
CA THR A 356 -29.61 13.13 -3.96
C THR A 356 -29.61 14.61 -3.57
N GLY A 357 -28.44 15.24 -3.52
CA GLY A 357 -28.29 16.67 -3.22
C GLY A 357 -29.03 17.15 -1.96
N LYS A 358 -29.63 18.34 -2.04
CA LYS A 358 -30.36 19.00 -0.94
C LYS A 358 -31.58 18.19 -0.43
N GLU A 359 -32.24 17.44 -1.31
CA GLU A 359 -33.38 16.59 -0.94
C GLU A 359 -32.96 15.56 0.12
N ARG A 360 -31.74 15.01 0.00
CA ARG A 360 -31.22 13.98 0.91
C ARG A 360 -31.13 14.47 2.35
N ILE A 361 -30.63 15.69 2.57
CA ILE A 361 -30.49 16.24 3.92
C ILE A 361 -31.87 16.45 4.56
N ASN A 362 -32.82 17.02 3.82
CA ASN A 362 -34.19 17.21 4.28
C ASN A 362 -34.87 15.86 4.56
N ALA A 363 -34.71 14.88 3.67
CA ALA A 363 -35.26 13.54 3.83
C ALA A 363 -34.67 12.83 5.06
N LEU A 364 -33.37 12.97 5.31
CA LEU A 364 -32.71 12.44 6.50
C LEU A 364 -33.25 13.12 7.77
N ASN A 365 -33.27 14.45 7.83
CA ASN A 365 -33.72 15.15 9.03
C ASN A 365 -35.19 14.85 9.39
N ASN A 366 -36.05 14.73 8.37
CA ASN A 366 -37.49 14.51 8.59
C ASN A 366 -37.85 13.02 8.78
N ASN A 367 -37.16 12.10 8.11
CA ASN A 367 -37.61 10.70 8.00
C ASN A 367 -36.64 9.66 8.57
N ILE A 368 -35.50 10.05 9.16
CA ILE A 368 -34.52 9.07 9.68
C ILE A 368 -35.09 8.12 10.73
N THR A 369 -36.12 8.54 11.48
CA THR A 369 -36.79 7.70 12.49
C THR A 369 -37.99 6.91 11.95
N ASP A 370 -38.36 7.12 10.68
CA ASP A 370 -39.39 6.34 9.99
C ASP A 370 -38.79 5.07 9.36
N ALA A 371 -38.99 3.93 10.02
CA ALA A 371 -38.46 2.65 9.56
C ALA A 371 -39.09 2.10 8.28
N PHE A 372 -40.14 2.75 7.76
CA PHE A 372 -40.79 2.37 6.52
C PHE A 372 -40.63 3.43 5.42
N PHE A 373 -39.70 4.37 5.59
CA PHE A 373 -39.44 5.41 4.58
C PHE A 373 -39.25 4.80 3.18
N GLU A 374 -40.05 5.31 2.26
CA GLU A 374 -40.03 4.94 0.85
C GLU A 374 -40.39 6.16 0.01
N THR A 375 -39.59 6.44 -1.02
CA THR A 375 -39.93 7.47 -1.99
C THR A 375 -41.11 6.99 -2.84
N GLU A 376 -41.89 7.92 -3.38
CA GLU A 376 -43.02 7.58 -4.24
C GLU A 376 -42.59 6.73 -5.44
N SER A 377 -41.48 7.08 -6.08
CA SER A 377 -40.88 6.32 -7.17
C SER A 377 -40.54 4.88 -6.78
N THR A 378 -39.93 4.69 -5.59
CA THR A 378 -39.61 3.34 -5.10
C THR A 378 -40.88 2.55 -4.81
N ARG A 379 -41.89 3.19 -4.20
CA ARG A 379 -43.17 2.56 -3.87
C ARG A 379 -43.88 2.06 -5.12
N LEU A 380 -43.92 2.88 -6.18
CA LEU A 380 -44.50 2.50 -7.47
C LEU A 380 -43.71 1.37 -8.14
N SER A 381 -42.38 1.47 -8.19
CA SER A 381 -41.52 0.42 -8.74
C SER A 381 -41.66 -0.91 -8.00
N ASN A 382 -41.72 -0.88 -6.66
CA ASN A 382 -41.90 -2.09 -5.86
C ASN A 382 -43.28 -2.71 -6.04
N ARG A 383 -44.34 -1.91 -6.19
CA ARG A 383 -45.68 -2.43 -6.54
C ARG A 383 -45.65 -3.18 -7.86
N GLN A 384 -45.06 -2.60 -8.91
CA GLN A 384 -44.90 -3.25 -10.21
C GLN A 384 -44.06 -4.52 -10.11
N LYS A 385 -42.90 -4.48 -9.43
CA LYS A 385 -42.03 -5.66 -9.25
C LYS A 385 -42.70 -6.79 -8.48
N ILE A 386 -43.58 -6.48 -7.52
CA ILE A 386 -44.38 -7.47 -6.81
C ILE A 386 -45.45 -8.05 -7.74
N GLN A 387 -46.15 -7.21 -8.49
CA GLN A 387 -47.16 -7.63 -9.47
C GLN A 387 -46.59 -8.57 -10.52
N TYR A 388 -45.38 -8.28 -11.03
CA TYR A 388 -44.68 -9.11 -12.01
C TYR A 388 -43.86 -10.25 -11.41
N GLY A 389 -43.90 -10.47 -10.08
CA GLY A 389 -43.23 -11.58 -9.42
C GLY A 389 -41.70 -11.47 -9.27
N TYR A 390 -41.07 -10.37 -9.69
CA TYR A 390 -39.63 -10.13 -9.53
C TYR A 390 -39.19 -10.07 -8.06
N ILE A 391 -40.06 -9.59 -7.17
CA ILE A 391 -39.81 -9.54 -5.72
C ILE A 391 -41.03 -9.99 -4.93
N LYS A 392 -40.82 -10.67 -3.80
CA LYS A 392 -41.90 -11.08 -2.90
C LYS A 392 -42.38 -9.91 -2.04
N ARG A 393 -43.69 -9.83 -1.80
CA ARG A 393 -44.27 -8.90 -0.82
C ARG A 393 -43.65 -9.16 0.57
N ARG A 394 -43.30 -8.09 1.27
CA ARG A 394 -42.68 -8.17 2.59
C ARG A 394 -43.66 -8.81 3.59
N SER A 395 -43.21 -9.84 4.32
CA SER A 395 -44.06 -10.56 5.27
C SER A 395 -44.42 -9.72 6.50
N LEU A 396 -45.57 -10.04 7.13
CA LEU A 396 -46.02 -9.39 8.36
C LEU A 396 -44.99 -9.51 9.49
N PHE A 397 -44.40 -10.70 9.67
CA PHE A 397 -43.33 -10.92 10.66
C PHE A 397 -42.10 -10.02 10.42
N LYS A 398 -41.73 -9.80 9.16
CA LYS A 398 -40.62 -8.91 8.81
C LYS A 398 -40.97 -7.43 9.06
N ASN A 399 -42.23 -7.03 8.86
CA ASN A 399 -42.69 -5.68 9.24
C ASN A 399 -42.71 -5.50 10.76
N MET A 400 -43.15 -6.51 11.50
CA MET A 400 -43.17 -6.47 12.97
C MET A 400 -41.76 -6.37 13.56
N SER A 401 -40.79 -7.14 13.05
CA SER A 401 -39.41 -7.06 13.52
C SER A 401 -38.75 -5.71 13.22
N ILE A 402 -39.07 -5.09 12.07
CA ILE A 402 -38.63 -3.73 11.73
C ILE A 402 -39.22 -2.71 12.73
N ARG A 403 -40.52 -2.81 13.06
CA ARG A 403 -41.17 -1.94 14.05
C ARG A 403 -40.50 -2.06 15.42
N ILE A 404 -40.30 -3.29 15.91
CA ILE A 404 -39.68 -3.53 17.23
C ILE A 404 -38.27 -2.96 17.27
N LYS A 405 -37.45 -3.24 16.25
CA LYS A 405 -36.09 -2.69 16.14
C LYS A 405 -36.10 -1.16 16.12
N ASN A 406 -37.06 -0.55 15.42
CA ASN A 406 -37.18 0.91 15.37
C ASN A 406 -37.61 1.51 16.71
N SER A 407 -38.56 0.89 17.42
CA SER A 407 -38.97 1.32 18.75
C SER A 407 -37.81 1.27 19.76
N LEU A 408 -37.00 0.20 19.73
CA LEU A 408 -35.77 0.11 20.52
C LEU A 408 -34.76 1.20 20.16
N ASN A 409 -34.63 1.53 18.87
CA ASN A 409 -33.77 2.61 18.42
C ASN A 409 -34.28 3.99 18.87
N LYS A 410 -35.60 4.24 18.85
CA LYS A 410 -36.21 5.47 19.40
C LYS A 410 -35.98 5.60 20.90
N LEU A 411 -36.14 4.52 21.66
CA LEU A 411 -35.79 4.51 23.08
C LEU A 411 -34.30 4.82 23.30
N ARG A 412 -33.43 4.20 22.50
CA ARG A 412 -31.99 4.46 22.55
C ARG A 412 -31.64 5.92 22.23
N ASP A 413 -32.33 6.52 21.26
CA ASP A 413 -32.18 7.93 20.90
C ASP A 413 -32.58 8.84 22.06
N ALA A 414 -33.68 8.54 22.74
CA ALA A 414 -34.15 9.31 23.90
C ALA A 414 -33.20 9.24 25.11
N VAL A 415 -32.56 8.09 25.38
CA VAL A 415 -31.72 7.90 26.57
C VAL A 415 -30.22 8.15 26.34
N THR A 416 -29.78 8.36 25.10
CA THR A 416 -28.38 8.67 24.78
C THR A 416 -28.21 10.19 24.78
N SER A 417 -27.31 10.74 25.59
CA SER A 417 -27.01 12.18 25.56
C SER A 417 -26.32 12.61 24.26
N ASP A 418 -26.63 13.81 23.79
CA ASP A 418 -25.98 14.42 22.62
C ASP A 418 -24.55 14.82 23.00
N THR A 419 -23.56 14.14 22.43
CA THR A 419 -22.15 14.53 22.52
C THR A 419 -21.72 15.35 21.33
N GLN A 420 -22.53 16.33 20.92
CA GLN A 420 -22.11 17.31 19.92
C GLN A 420 -21.31 18.42 20.63
N PRO A 421 -20.02 18.63 20.32
CA PRO A 421 -19.48 19.97 20.42
C PRO A 421 -20.21 20.82 19.37
N LYS A 422 -20.92 21.87 19.80
CA LYS A 422 -21.40 22.92 18.90
C LYS A 422 -20.18 23.52 18.22
N ILE A 423 -19.96 23.22 16.94
CA ILE A 423 -19.20 24.13 16.09
C ILE A 423 -20.18 25.26 15.79
N SER A 424 -20.10 26.33 16.59
CA SER A 424 -20.84 27.55 16.33
C SER A 424 -20.40 28.11 14.98
N THR A 425 -21.24 27.94 13.96
CA THR A 425 -21.28 28.86 12.83
C THR A 425 -21.96 30.13 13.32
N THR A 426 -21.22 30.93 14.09
CA THR A 426 -21.48 32.37 14.17
C THR A 426 -20.32 33.03 13.46
N THR A 427 -20.61 33.57 12.28
CA THR A 427 -19.82 34.62 11.67
C THR A 427 -19.91 35.84 12.58
N GLU A 428 -19.11 35.87 13.64
CA GLU A 428 -18.73 37.12 14.28
C GLU A 428 -17.22 37.26 14.13
N VAL A 429 -16.85 38.27 13.38
CA VAL A 429 -15.48 38.77 13.28
C VAL A 429 -15.06 39.18 14.69
N VAL A 430 -14.40 38.28 15.42
CA VAL A 430 -13.63 38.65 16.60
C VAL A 430 -12.31 39.20 16.09
N ILE A 431 -12.30 40.53 15.92
CA ILE A 431 -11.09 41.33 15.86
C ILE A 431 -10.27 40.95 17.11
N PRO A 432 -9.05 40.41 16.99
CA PRO A 432 -8.21 40.23 18.15
C PRO A 432 -7.91 41.61 18.74
N LYS A 433 -8.40 41.84 19.96
CA LYS A 433 -7.95 42.96 20.79
C LYS A 433 -6.43 42.82 20.95
N ASN A 434 -5.74 43.91 20.60
CA ASN A 434 -4.37 44.23 20.92
C ASN A 434 -3.93 43.68 22.28
N ILE A 435 -2.82 42.96 22.29
CA ILE A 435 -1.85 43.01 23.38
C ILE A 435 -0.50 43.38 22.76
N GLU A 436 -0.18 44.64 23.01
CA GLU A 436 1.12 45.31 23.12
C GLU A 436 2.12 45.23 21.95
N LYS A 437 2.25 46.38 21.29
CA LYS A 437 3.47 46.85 20.64
C LYS A 437 4.63 46.76 21.64
N ILE A 438 5.65 45.97 21.31
CA ILE A 438 7.00 46.20 21.81
C ILE A 438 7.72 46.95 20.70
N ASP A 439 8.16 48.18 21.00
CA ASP A 439 8.92 49.02 20.09
C ASP A 439 10.24 48.35 19.68
N PRO A 440 10.70 48.55 18.42
CA PRO A 440 11.91 47.92 17.92
C PRO A 440 13.16 48.74 18.28
N LYS A 441 14.21 48.06 18.76
CA LYS A 441 15.62 48.50 18.66
C LYS A 441 16.57 47.37 19.11
N PRO A 442 17.81 47.31 18.61
CA PRO A 442 18.29 47.27 17.23
C PRO A 442 19.02 45.94 16.92
N LEU A 443 19.38 45.73 15.65
CA LEU A 443 20.21 44.59 15.20
C LEU A 443 21.46 44.39 16.08
N VAL A 444 21.64 43.18 16.60
CA VAL A 444 22.94 42.64 17.00
C VAL A 444 23.33 41.57 15.98
N GLN A 445 24.51 41.76 15.40
CA GLN A 445 25.19 40.86 14.45
C GLN A 445 25.43 39.47 15.06
N PRO A 446 25.66 38.42 14.24
CA PRO A 446 25.60 37.04 14.69
C PRO A 446 26.80 36.68 15.58
N GLU A 447 26.54 36.31 16.82
CA GLU A 447 27.52 35.57 17.62
C GLU A 447 27.64 34.14 17.09
N LYS A 448 28.88 33.81 16.69
CA LYS A 448 29.32 32.46 16.37
C LYS A 448 29.08 31.53 17.57
N PHE A 449 28.24 30.50 17.40
CA PHE A 449 28.26 29.33 18.27
C PHE A 449 28.36 28.01 17.47
N VAL A 450 29.62 27.58 17.35
CA VAL A 450 30.16 26.24 17.63
C VAL A 450 29.23 25.03 17.46
N LYS A 451 29.62 24.15 16.52
CA LYS A 451 29.17 22.76 16.37
C LYS A 451 29.10 22.04 17.73
N LYS A 452 27.93 21.52 18.09
CA LYS A 452 27.80 20.40 19.04
C LYS A 452 27.37 19.12 18.32
N SER A 453 28.10 18.07 18.68
CA SER A 453 28.17 16.74 18.10
C SER A 453 26.90 15.90 18.27
N ILE A 454 26.58 15.18 17.19
CA ILE A 454 26.20 13.75 17.11
C ILE A 454 25.75 13.09 18.43
N TYR A 455 24.46 12.79 18.53
CA TYR A 455 24.01 11.55 19.15
C TYR A 455 23.47 10.63 18.05
N ALA A 456 24.24 9.60 17.74
CA ALA A 456 23.85 8.52 16.86
C ALA A 456 22.65 7.77 17.45
N LYS A 457 21.57 7.69 16.68
CA LYS A 457 20.45 6.76 16.95
C LYS A 457 20.88 5.41 16.36
N PRO A 458 20.93 4.31 17.13
CA PRO A 458 21.43 3.04 16.62
C PRO A 458 20.51 2.53 15.50
N GLU A 459 21.15 2.17 14.40
CA GLU A 459 20.53 1.61 13.20
C GLU A 459 20.00 0.19 13.53
N ILE A 460 18.68 0.04 13.64
CA ILE A 460 18.07 -1.28 13.87
C ILE A 460 18.04 -2.03 12.54
N LEU A 461 19.05 -2.86 12.32
CA LEU A 461 19.06 -3.83 11.22
C LEU A 461 17.81 -4.74 11.26
N PRO A 462 17.26 -5.13 10.10
CA PRO A 462 16.08 -5.99 10.04
C PRO A 462 16.40 -7.39 10.59
N ILE A 463 15.95 -7.63 11.82
CA ILE A 463 16.06 -8.94 12.51
C ILE A 463 15.47 -10.04 11.61
N SER A 464 16.28 -11.06 11.32
CA SER A 464 15.90 -12.22 10.51
C SER A 464 14.67 -12.93 11.09
N ARG A 465 13.91 -13.67 10.25
CA ARG A 465 12.72 -14.42 10.71
C ARG A 465 13.07 -15.45 11.80
N THR A 466 14.29 -15.99 11.77
CA THR A 466 14.87 -16.90 12.77
C THR A 466 15.10 -16.18 14.09
N ALA A 467 15.78 -15.02 14.07
CA ALA A 467 16.02 -14.23 15.28
C ALA A 467 14.72 -13.69 15.91
N LYS A 468 13.68 -13.38 15.12
CA LYS A 468 12.35 -13.02 15.65
C LYS A 468 11.66 -14.18 16.38
N ARG A 469 11.88 -15.43 15.95
CA ARG A 469 11.34 -16.63 16.61
C ARG A 469 12.11 -16.93 17.91
N GLU A 470 13.42 -16.76 17.92
CA GLU A 470 14.26 -16.93 19.11
C GLU A 470 13.94 -15.90 20.19
N ILE A 471 13.87 -14.61 19.83
CA ILE A 471 13.46 -13.54 20.76
C ILE A 471 12.07 -13.83 21.37
N LEU A 472 11.16 -14.40 20.57
CA LEU A 472 9.82 -14.74 21.04
C LEU A 472 9.83 -15.97 21.95
N LYS A 473 10.65 -16.98 21.63
CA LYS A 473 10.88 -18.16 22.48
C LYS A 473 11.44 -17.71 23.83
N GLU A 474 12.45 -16.85 23.85
CA GLU A 474 13.03 -16.28 25.08
C GLU A 474 12.00 -15.53 25.91
N LYS A 475 11.16 -14.68 25.30
CA LYS A 475 10.11 -13.94 26.00
C LYS A 475 9.05 -14.84 26.64
N VAL A 476 8.70 -15.94 25.98
CA VAL A 476 7.79 -16.95 26.54
C VAL A 476 8.46 -17.68 27.71
N ILE A 477 9.70 -18.14 27.51
CA ILE A 477 10.45 -18.88 28.52
C ILE A 477 10.67 -18.02 29.76
N SER A 478 11.07 -16.75 29.61
CA SER A 478 11.27 -15.83 30.74
C SER A 478 9.97 -15.57 31.50
N PHE A 479 8.85 -15.38 30.80
CA PHE A 479 7.55 -15.22 31.43
C PHE A 479 7.15 -16.44 32.26
N VAL A 480 7.32 -17.64 31.70
CA VAL A 480 6.90 -18.90 32.33
C VAL A 480 7.84 -19.30 33.48
N LYS A 481 9.15 -19.02 33.37
CA LYS A 481 10.14 -19.21 34.45
C LYS A 481 9.72 -18.52 35.74
N ASN A 482 9.16 -17.31 35.62
CA ASN A 482 8.70 -16.51 36.76
C ASN A 482 7.32 -16.94 37.31
N LYS A 483 6.68 -17.95 36.71
CA LYS A 483 5.33 -18.43 37.09
C LYS A 483 5.27 -19.91 37.47
N LEU A 484 6.25 -20.71 37.05
CA LEU A 484 6.35 -22.13 37.38
C LEU A 484 7.46 -22.37 38.40
N GLY A 485 7.26 -23.35 39.29
CA GLY A 485 8.33 -23.83 40.16
C GLY A 485 9.42 -24.53 39.34
N GLU A 486 10.67 -24.47 39.81
CA GLU A 486 11.88 -24.90 39.09
C GLU A 486 11.77 -26.30 38.46
N LYS A 487 11.36 -27.31 39.24
CA LYS A 487 11.14 -28.69 38.75
C LYS A 487 10.10 -28.79 37.63
N THR A 488 9.05 -27.94 37.66
CA THR A 488 8.01 -27.93 36.62
C THR A 488 8.48 -27.17 35.39
N PHE A 489 9.20 -26.07 35.59
CA PHE A 489 9.78 -25.27 34.51
C PHE A 489 10.77 -26.10 33.68
N SER A 490 11.71 -26.81 34.32
CA SER A 490 12.69 -27.64 33.60
C SER A 490 12.05 -28.76 32.76
N ARG A 491 10.85 -29.22 33.13
CA ARG A 491 10.10 -30.25 32.37
C ARG A 491 9.25 -29.68 31.23
N GLN A 492 8.87 -28.41 31.28
CA GLN A 492 7.87 -27.81 30.36
C GLN A 492 8.42 -26.66 29.50
N SER A 493 9.61 -26.14 29.81
CA SER A 493 10.22 -24.99 29.13
C SER A 493 10.32 -25.18 27.62
N ASP A 494 10.71 -26.38 27.18
CA ASP A 494 10.82 -26.73 25.77
C ASP A 494 9.48 -26.75 25.06
N ASP A 495 8.42 -27.26 25.70
CA ASP A 495 7.08 -27.32 25.10
C ASP A 495 6.45 -25.92 24.98
N PHE A 496 6.69 -25.05 25.97
CA PHE A 496 6.32 -23.64 25.87
C PHE A 496 7.09 -22.94 24.74
N GLY A 497 8.39 -23.24 24.60
CA GLY A 497 9.29 -22.67 23.61
C GLY A 497 8.97 -23.10 22.16
N LYS A 498 8.77 -24.41 21.91
CA LYS A 498 8.41 -24.97 20.60
C LYS A 498 7.13 -24.35 20.03
N ASN A 499 6.21 -24.02 20.93
CA ASN A 499 4.90 -23.45 20.60
C ASN A 499 4.83 -21.92 20.71
N ALA A 500 5.96 -21.21 20.81
CA ALA A 500 5.95 -19.77 20.99
C ALA A 500 5.31 -19.03 19.79
N THR A 501 4.22 -18.31 20.05
CA THR A 501 3.64 -17.33 19.12
C THR A 501 3.26 -16.05 19.85
N GLN A 502 3.24 -14.90 19.16
CA GLN A 502 2.84 -13.62 19.74
C GLN A 502 1.40 -13.63 20.27
N ILE A 503 0.52 -14.48 19.69
CA ILE A 503 -0.85 -14.68 20.17
C ILE A 503 -0.84 -15.40 21.52
N ARG A 504 -0.09 -16.50 21.62
CA ARG A 504 -0.01 -17.30 22.85
C ARG A 504 0.68 -16.53 23.98
N LEU A 505 1.78 -15.82 23.69
CA LEU A 505 2.47 -14.95 24.66
C LEU A 505 1.53 -13.92 25.30
N LYS A 506 0.66 -13.28 24.49
CA LYS A 506 -0.31 -12.30 25.01
C LYS A 506 -1.43 -12.91 25.84
N MET A 507 -1.68 -14.21 25.73
CA MET A 507 -2.73 -14.91 26.50
C MET A 507 -2.21 -15.54 27.79
N LEU A 508 -0.90 -15.83 27.88
CA LEU A 508 -0.29 -16.42 29.07
C LEU A 508 -0.66 -15.71 30.39
N PRO A 509 -0.60 -14.36 30.50
CA PRO A 509 -1.00 -13.68 31.74
C PRO A 509 -2.42 -14.01 32.18
N GLU A 510 -3.36 -14.08 31.24
CA GLU A 510 -4.78 -14.35 31.55
C GLU A 510 -5.01 -15.82 31.90
N ILE A 511 -4.30 -16.75 31.26
CA ILE A 511 -4.40 -18.18 31.57
C ILE A 511 -3.89 -18.45 32.99
N PHE A 512 -2.73 -17.88 33.35
CA PHE A 512 -2.18 -18.01 34.70
C PHE A 512 -3.06 -17.31 35.75
N ALA A 513 -3.62 -16.14 35.43
CA ALA A 513 -4.58 -15.46 36.29
C ALA A 513 -5.84 -16.32 36.51
N SER A 514 -6.36 -16.96 35.46
CA SER A 514 -7.51 -17.86 35.57
C SER A 514 -7.25 -19.04 36.51
N ILE A 515 -6.09 -19.69 36.41
CA ILE A 515 -5.71 -20.79 37.32
C ILE A 515 -5.55 -20.29 38.75
N ALA A 516 -4.93 -19.13 38.95
CA ALA A 516 -4.75 -18.54 40.27
C ALA A 516 -6.10 -18.20 40.93
N ASP A 517 -7.02 -17.61 40.17
CA ASP A 517 -8.38 -17.28 40.63
C ASP A 517 -9.15 -18.56 41.01
N THR A 518 -9.12 -19.60 40.16
CA THR A 518 -9.77 -20.89 40.45
C THR A 518 -9.20 -21.56 41.70
N ARG A 519 -7.86 -21.59 41.85
CA ARG A 519 -7.21 -22.13 43.06
C ARG A 519 -7.58 -21.36 44.33
N LYS A 520 -7.75 -20.03 44.22
CA LYS A 520 -8.18 -19.20 45.35
C LYS A 520 -9.60 -19.56 45.78
N VAL A 521 -10.51 -19.74 44.83
CA VAL A 521 -11.90 -20.18 45.09
C VAL A 521 -11.94 -21.59 45.68
N ASP A 522 -11.19 -22.54 45.11
CA ASP A 522 -11.10 -23.92 45.63
C ASP A 522 -10.64 -23.95 47.10
N ARG A 523 -9.65 -23.12 47.47
CA ARG A 523 -9.19 -22.97 48.87
C ARG A 523 -10.26 -22.35 49.78
N MET A 524 -10.98 -21.34 49.29
CA MET A 524 -12.06 -20.69 50.04
C MET A 524 -13.21 -21.67 50.36
N ILE A 525 -13.44 -22.67 49.51
CA ILE A 525 -14.50 -23.69 49.68
C ILE A 525 -13.94 -24.95 50.40
N GLY A 526 -12.70 -24.90 50.92
CA GLY A 526 -12.12 -25.99 51.72
C GLY A 526 -11.68 -27.23 50.92
N LYS A 527 -11.52 -27.14 49.60
CA LYS A 527 -11.03 -28.28 48.80
C LYS A 527 -9.54 -28.53 49.08
N THR A 528 -9.20 -29.75 49.49
CA THR A 528 -7.83 -30.16 49.82
C THR A 528 -6.96 -30.46 48.59
N LYS A 529 -7.57 -30.69 47.42
CA LYS A 529 -6.87 -30.88 46.13
C LYS A 529 -7.34 -29.85 45.11
N ASN A 530 -6.42 -29.01 44.62
CA ASN A 530 -6.70 -28.06 43.55
C ASN A 530 -7.01 -28.81 42.25
N GLN A 531 -8.16 -28.53 41.63
CA GLN A 531 -8.50 -29.16 40.35
C GLN A 531 -7.76 -28.53 39.17
N SER A 532 -7.26 -27.30 39.32
CA SER A 532 -6.54 -26.56 38.28
C SER A 532 -5.01 -26.72 38.38
N SER A 533 -4.39 -27.35 37.38
CA SER A 533 -2.96 -27.70 37.38
C SER A 533 -2.12 -26.86 36.40
N ASN A 534 -0.80 -26.82 36.61
CA ASN A 534 0.11 -26.17 35.65
C ASN A 534 0.15 -26.92 34.30
N LYS A 535 -0.25 -28.21 34.27
CA LYS A 535 -0.43 -28.98 33.04
C LYS A 535 -1.55 -28.39 32.18
N ASP A 536 -2.65 -27.96 32.79
CA ASP A 536 -3.79 -27.35 32.08
C ASP A 536 -3.39 -26.02 31.42
N VAL A 537 -2.45 -25.27 32.01
CA VAL A 537 -1.87 -24.06 31.39
C VAL A 537 -1.17 -24.39 30.08
N LEU A 538 -0.28 -25.39 30.08
CA LEU A 538 0.47 -25.81 28.89
C LEU A 538 -0.46 -26.39 27.82
N THR A 539 -1.47 -27.16 28.23
CA THR A 539 -2.46 -27.75 27.32
C THR A 539 -3.29 -26.66 26.63
N LEU A 540 -3.84 -25.70 27.38
CA LEU A 540 -4.59 -24.59 26.78
C LEU A 540 -3.69 -23.70 25.92
N TYR A 541 -2.48 -23.40 26.39
CA TYR A 541 -1.47 -22.65 25.64
C TYR A 541 -1.18 -23.27 24.26
N SER A 542 -1.03 -24.59 24.20
CA SER A 542 -0.75 -25.32 22.96
C SER A 542 -1.94 -25.32 22.00
N LYS A 543 -3.18 -25.32 22.51
CA LYS A 543 -4.40 -25.30 21.68
C LYS A 543 -4.76 -23.92 21.11
N ILE A 544 -4.25 -22.84 21.70
CA ILE A 544 -4.51 -21.47 21.20
C ILE A 544 -3.86 -21.27 19.84
N ASN A 545 -4.65 -20.80 18.86
CA ASN A 545 -4.21 -20.48 17.52
C ASN A 545 -4.96 -19.25 16.95
N GLY A 546 -4.67 -18.89 15.69
CA GLY A 546 -5.27 -17.72 15.06
C GLY A 546 -6.79 -17.79 14.85
N GLN A 547 -7.37 -18.99 14.79
CA GLN A 547 -8.78 -19.24 14.52
C GLN A 547 -9.62 -19.14 15.80
N ASN A 548 -9.14 -19.71 16.92
CA ASN A 548 -9.88 -19.77 18.19
C ASN A 548 -9.55 -18.63 19.18
N LYS A 549 -8.55 -17.78 18.92
CA LYS A 549 -8.08 -16.74 19.85
C LYS A 549 -9.19 -15.85 20.44
N LYS A 550 -10.17 -15.45 19.62
CA LYS A 550 -11.26 -14.56 20.03
C LYS A 550 -12.16 -15.25 21.04
N PHE A 551 -12.47 -16.52 20.78
CA PHE A 551 -13.31 -17.36 21.59
C PHE A 551 -12.64 -17.69 22.94
N VAL A 552 -11.38 -18.11 22.92
CA VAL A 552 -10.61 -18.42 24.15
C VAL A 552 -10.45 -17.19 25.04
N ASN A 553 -10.10 -16.02 24.48
CA ASN A 553 -9.97 -14.80 25.26
C ASN A 553 -11.30 -14.35 25.90
N TYR A 554 -12.44 -14.65 25.26
CA TYR A 554 -13.75 -14.39 25.87
C TYR A 554 -14.01 -15.30 27.07
N MET A 555 -13.83 -16.62 26.90
CA MET A 555 -14.09 -17.56 27.97
C MET A 555 -13.15 -17.33 29.16
N LEU A 556 -11.87 -17.08 28.90
CA LEU A 556 -10.92 -16.72 29.95
C LEU A 556 -11.41 -15.50 30.74
N LYS A 557 -11.89 -14.45 30.09
CA LYS A 557 -12.24 -13.18 30.76
C LYS A 557 -13.65 -13.11 31.33
N LYS A 558 -14.53 -14.04 30.97
CA LYS A 558 -15.92 -13.98 31.40
C LYS A 558 -16.02 -14.27 32.91
N ARG A 559 -16.86 -13.48 33.58
CA ARG A 559 -17.11 -13.54 35.02
C ARG A 559 -18.59 -13.79 35.30
N ASN A 560 -18.85 -14.47 36.40
CA ASN A 560 -20.15 -14.56 37.05
C ASN A 560 -20.47 -13.24 37.80
N ALA A 561 -21.68 -13.13 38.34
CA ALA A 561 -22.12 -11.93 39.07
C ALA A 561 -21.29 -11.67 40.34
N ASP A 562 -20.81 -12.73 40.99
CA ASP A 562 -19.93 -12.72 42.17
C ASP A 562 -18.44 -12.46 41.82
N ASN A 563 -18.15 -12.06 40.56
CA ASN A 563 -16.80 -11.85 40.04
C ASN A 563 -15.90 -13.11 40.02
N SER A 564 -16.46 -14.31 40.21
CA SER A 564 -15.77 -15.57 39.97
C SER A 564 -15.62 -15.84 38.46
N ARG A 565 -14.61 -16.64 38.07
CA ARG A 565 -14.42 -17.06 36.67
C ARG A 565 -15.61 -17.92 36.24
N MET A 566 -16.24 -17.58 35.12
CA MET A 566 -17.37 -18.36 34.60
C MET A 566 -16.93 -19.68 33.96
N PHE A 567 -15.72 -19.72 33.39
CA PHE A 567 -15.15 -20.90 32.76
C PHE A 567 -13.78 -21.16 33.37
N GLU A 568 -13.56 -22.38 33.85
CA GLU A 568 -12.23 -22.82 34.25
C GLU A 568 -11.38 -23.17 33.02
N VAL A 569 -10.07 -23.20 33.19
CA VAL A 569 -9.14 -23.56 32.10
C VAL A 569 -9.44 -24.96 31.56
N ARG A 570 -9.86 -25.91 32.42
CA ARG A 570 -10.25 -27.26 31.99
C ARG A 570 -11.53 -27.27 31.17
N ASP A 571 -12.54 -26.48 31.54
CA ASP A 571 -13.77 -26.35 30.75
C ASP A 571 -13.47 -25.81 29.36
N ILE A 572 -12.59 -24.82 29.27
CA ILE A 572 -12.14 -24.25 28.01
C ILE A 572 -11.45 -25.31 27.15
N ILE A 573 -10.56 -26.12 27.74
CA ILE A 573 -9.90 -27.23 27.03
C ILE A 573 -10.93 -28.21 26.50
N ALA A 574 -11.88 -28.67 27.33
CA ALA A 574 -12.90 -29.63 26.93
C ALA A 574 -13.82 -29.11 25.81
N ILE A 575 -14.16 -27.81 25.84
CA ILE A 575 -14.92 -27.16 24.76
C ILE A 575 -14.09 -27.10 23.47
N LEU A 576 -12.79 -26.81 23.57
CA LEU A 576 -11.89 -26.81 22.41
C LEU A 576 -11.72 -28.21 21.83
N ASP A 577 -11.61 -29.26 22.65
CA ASP A 577 -11.51 -30.64 22.20
C ASP A 577 -12.74 -31.07 21.40
N LYS A 578 -13.94 -30.76 21.91
CA LYS A 578 -15.21 -31.00 21.19
C LYS A 578 -15.24 -30.24 19.86
N ALA A 579 -14.77 -29.01 19.84
CA ALA A 579 -14.71 -28.19 18.64
C ALA A 579 -13.70 -28.73 17.62
N GLU A 580 -12.51 -29.14 18.06
CA GLU A 580 -11.45 -29.72 17.25
C GLU A 580 -11.90 -31.04 16.62
N ASN A 581 -12.56 -31.92 17.38
CA ASN A 581 -13.13 -33.17 16.87
C ASN A 581 -14.19 -32.92 15.79
N LYS A 582 -15.09 -31.96 15.99
CA LYS A 582 -16.10 -31.59 14.99
C LYS A 582 -15.46 -31.00 13.72
N ILE A 583 -14.44 -30.15 13.88
CA ILE A 583 -13.68 -29.61 12.74
C ILE A 583 -12.95 -30.73 11.99
N ALA A 584 -12.34 -31.69 12.70
CA ALA A 584 -11.64 -32.82 12.10
C ALA A 584 -12.60 -33.72 11.32
N ASN A 585 -13.77 -34.02 11.87
CA ASN A 585 -14.81 -34.79 11.19
C ASN A 585 -15.32 -34.04 9.94
N ASN A 586 -15.58 -32.74 10.05
CA ASN A 586 -16.01 -31.93 8.89
C ASN A 586 -14.93 -31.88 7.78
N LYS A 587 -13.64 -31.85 8.14
CA LYS A 587 -12.54 -31.94 7.18
C LYS A 587 -12.44 -33.30 6.49
N LYS A 588 -12.75 -34.39 7.20
CA LYS A 588 -12.79 -35.74 6.62
C LYS A 588 -13.93 -35.88 5.62
N ILE A 589 -15.08 -35.28 5.92
CA ILE A 589 -16.29 -35.36 5.10
C ILE A 589 -16.24 -34.38 3.91
N ASN A 590 -15.55 -33.23 4.05
CA ASN A 590 -15.47 -32.20 3.01
C ASN A 590 -14.01 -31.86 2.69
N SER A 591 -13.55 -32.26 1.50
CA SER A 591 -12.21 -31.99 0.96
C SER A 591 -11.91 -30.51 0.73
N ASP A 592 -12.94 -29.67 0.60
CA ASP A 592 -12.83 -28.23 0.43
C ASP A 592 -12.80 -27.45 1.75
N TYR A 593 -12.82 -28.13 2.90
CA TYR A 593 -12.77 -27.46 4.20
C TYR A 593 -11.43 -26.73 4.39
N ARG A 594 -11.46 -25.40 4.54
CA ARG A 594 -10.27 -24.54 4.69
C ARG A 594 -10.18 -23.94 6.10
N ALA A 595 -9.07 -23.25 6.37
CA ALA A 595 -8.83 -22.55 7.64
C ALA A 595 -9.88 -21.45 7.95
N LYS A 596 -10.51 -20.88 6.92
CA LYS A 596 -11.58 -19.87 7.07
C LYS A 596 -12.84 -20.49 7.70
N ASP A 597 -13.13 -21.75 7.40
CA ASP A 597 -14.33 -22.45 7.86
C ASP A 597 -14.20 -22.84 9.34
N ALA A 598 -13.01 -23.30 9.75
CA ALA A 598 -12.69 -23.48 11.17
C ALA A 598 -12.81 -22.17 11.98
N LYS A 599 -12.34 -21.05 11.42
CA LYS A 599 -12.48 -19.74 12.06
C LYS A 599 -13.95 -19.30 12.14
N ALA A 600 -14.75 -19.54 11.11
CA ALA A 600 -16.19 -19.27 11.12
C ALA A 600 -16.90 -20.07 12.22
N TYR A 601 -16.56 -21.36 12.37
CA TYR A 601 -17.10 -22.21 13.43
C TYR A 601 -16.75 -21.69 14.84
N TYR A 602 -15.50 -21.32 15.11
CA TYR A 602 -15.14 -20.71 16.40
C TYR A 602 -15.78 -19.34 16.63
N ASN A 603 -16.03 -18.55 15.58
CA ASN A 603 -16.78 -17.31 15.71
C ASN A 603 -18.24 -17.58 16.07
N HIS A 604 -18.87 -18.58 15.47
CA HIS A 604 -20.23 -19.01 15.81
C HIS A 604 -20.31 -19.46 17.27
N LEU A 605 -19.36 -20.29 17.74
CA LEU A 605 -19.28 -20.67 19.16
C LEU A 605 -19.10 -19.46 20.08
N PHE A 606 -18.28 -18.49 19.68
CA PHE A 606 -18.13 -17.24 20.41
C PHE A 606 -19.44 -16.44 20.47
N ASP A 607 -20.13 -16.26 19.35
CA ASP A 607 -21.36 -15.48 19.29
C ASP A 607 -22.47 -16.15 20.11
N ALA A 608 -22.59 -17.49 20.05
CA ALA A 608 -23.50 -18.26 20.89
C ALA A 608 -23.21 -18.10 22.39
N LYS A 609 -21.95 -18.08 22.81
CA LYS A 609 -21.58 -17.83 24.21
C LYS A 609 -21.78 -16.38 24.64
N VAL A 610 -21.68 -15.42 23.73
CA VAL A 610 -22.02 -14.01 23.99
C VAL A 610 -23.52 -13.81 24.10
N GLU A 611 -24.32 -14.52 23.31
CA GLU A 611 -25.78 -14.54 23.41
C GLU A 611 -26.22 -15.17 24.73
N GLN A 612 -25.67 -16.33 25.08
CA GLN A 612 -26.03 -17.06 26.30
C GLN A 612 -25.61 -16.34 27.58
N TYR A 613 -24.41 -15.75 27.63
CA TYR A 613 -23.84 -15.22 28.88
C TYR A 613 -23.64 -13.70 28.87
N GLY A 614 -23.91 -13.02 27.76
CA GLY A 614 -23.72 -11.57 27.62
C GLY A 614 -22.25 -11.16 27.42
N LYS A 615 -22.02 -9.93 26.97
CA LYS A 615 -20.67 -9.41 26.65
C LYS A 615 -19.76 -9.32 27.90
N LEU A 616 -18.44 -9.26 27.67
CA LEU A 616 -17.47 -8.98 28.75
C LEU A 616 -17.78 -7.61 29.38
N GLN A 617 -17.79 -7.57 30.72
CA GLN A 617 -17.92 -6.31 31.44
C GLN A 617 -16.70 -5.43 31.14
N ARG A 618 -16.93 -4.16 30.82
CA ARG A 618 -15.84 -3.20 30.63
C ARG A 618 -15.32 -2.82 32.01
N ALA A 619 -14.01 -2.93 32.22
CA ALA A 619 -13.38 -2.34 33.39
C ALA A 619 -13.78 -0.86 33.46
N LYS A 620 -14.44 -0.45 34.54
CA LYS A 620 -14.60 0.98 34.86
C LYS A 620 -13.19 1.53 34.95
N LYS A 621 -12.84 2.50 34.11
CA LYS A 621 -11.62 3.27 34.33
C LYS A 621 -11.80 3.95 35.68
N THR A 622 -11.05 3.53 36.67
CA THR A 622 -10.73 4.39 37.81
C THR A 622 -10.18 5.68 37.21
N LYS A 623 -10.81 6.79 37.58
CA LYS A 623 -10.37 8.14 37.20
C LYS A 623 -9.00 8.41 37.80
#